data_AF-A0A8S3PN58-F1
#
_entry.id   AF-A0A8S3PN58-F1
#
_cell.length_a   1.000
_cell.length_b   1.000
_cell.length_c   1.000
_cell.angle_alpha   90.00
_cell.angle_beta   90.00
_cell.angle_gamma   90.00
#
_symmetry.space_group_name_H-M   'P 1'
#
loop_
_entity.id
_entity.type
_entity.pdbx_description
1 polymer ?
#
loop_
_entity_poly.entity_id
_entity_poly.type
_entity_poly.pdbx_seq_one_letter_code
_entity_poly.pdbx_strand_id
1 'polypeptide(L)'
;MILQVTGVRVLAKTNNDSTGNRRALYNGIGIANNLIGALYNGIGIANNLIGVLYNGIGIANNLIGALYNGISIANNLIEAQYNGIGITNNLIEALYNGVGIANNLIEALYNGIGISNNLIEAQHNGIGITNNLIEALYNGIGITINLVGALYNGIGIANNLIGALYNDIGIAKNI
;
A
#
# COMPACT_ATOMS: atom_id res chain seq x y z
N MET A 1 -20.96 10.53 -40.47
CA MET A 1 -21.12 9.23 -39.78
C MET A 1 -19.79 8.49 -39.79
N ILE A 2 -18.97 8.70 -38.76
CA ILE A 2 -17.92 7.80 -38.31
C ILE A 2 -17.95 7.96 -36.79
N LEU A 3 -18.36 6.90 -36.08
CA LEU A 3 -18.25 6.81 -34.62
C LEU A 3 -16.76 6.74 -34.28
N GLN A 4 -16.26 7.69 -33.49
CA GLN A 4 -15.08 7.46 -32.66
C GLN A 4 -15.51 7.66 -31.20
N VAL A 5 -15.36 6.59 -30.43
CA VAL A 5 -15.73 6.51 -29.02
C VAL A 5 -14.94 7.56 -28.25
N THR A 6 -15.67 8.50 -27.66
CA THR A 6 -15.24 9.63 -26.84
C THR A 6 -14.46 9.19 -25.60
N GLY A 7 -13.17 9.52 -25.55
CA GLY A 7 -12.30 9.44 -24.37
C GLY A 7 -12.11 10.82 -23.72
N VAL A 8 -12.41 10.90 -22.43
CA VAL A 8 -12.68 12.09 -21.60
C VAL A 8 -11.61 13.21 -21.64
N ARG A 9 -12.12 14.44 -21.60
CA ARG A 9 -11.45 15.76 -21.55
C ARG A 9 -10.53 15.91 -20.32
N VAL A 10 -9.24 16.17 -20.54
CA VAL A 10 -8.30 16.63 -19.52
C VAL A 10 -8.68 18.07 -19.11
N LEU A 11 -9.27 18.27 -17.92
CA LEU A 11 -9.38 19.60 -17.32
C LEU A 11 -8.12 19.86 -16.48
N ALA A 12 -7.01 20.14 -17.15
CA ALA A 12 -5.82 20.65 -16.50
C ALA A 12 -4.96 21.45 -17.47
N LYS A 13 -4.34 22.52 -16.97
CA LYS A 13 -3.22 23.17 -17.65
C LYS A 13 -2.09 22.15 -17.76
N THR A 14 -1.92 21.56 -18.93
CA THR A 14 -0.85 20.61 -19.21
C THR A 14 0.32 21.36 -19.84
N ASN A 15 1.51 21.25 -19.27
CA ASN A 15 2.75 21.56 -19.97
C ASN A 15 3.07 20.32 -20.82
N ASN A 16 2.51 20.24 -22.03
CA ASN A 16 2.72 19.08 -22.90
C ASN A 16 4.12 19.11 -23.54
N ASP A 17 4.93 18.08 -23.32
CA ASP A 17 5.98 17.69 -24.27
C ASP A 17 5.41 16.69 -25.31
N SER A 18 6.05 16.62 -26.47
CA SER A 18 5.61 15.87 -27.65
C SER A 18 5.69 14.34 -27.52
N THR A 19 6.05 13.81 -26.35
CA THR A 19 6.27 12.36 -26.15
C THR A 19 5.07 11.64 -25.55
N GLY A 20 4.03 12.38 -25.13
CA GLY A 20 2.79 11.79 -24.58
C GLY A 20 2.95 11.06 -23.25
N ASN A 21 4.17 11.01 -22.69
CA ASN A 21 4.52 10.07 -21.61
C ASN A 21 5.28 10.72 -20.43
N ARG A 22 5.33 12.05 -20.34
CA ARG A 22 5.84 12.75 -19.14
C ARG A 22 4.90 13.88 -18.79
N ARG A 23 4.01 13.63 -17.83
CA ARG A 23 3.01 14.62 -17.41
C ARG A 23 3.10 14.80 -15.91
N ALA A 24 3.50 16.00 -15.48
CA ALA A 24 3.17 16.49 -14.16
C ALA A 24 1.76 17.08 -14.24
N LEU A 25 0.80 16.43 -13.58
CA LEU A 25 -0.57 16.93 -13.47
C LEU A 25 -0.71 17.64 -12.13
N TYR A 26 -1.10 18.91 -12.15
CA TYR A 26 -1.33 19.72 -10.96
C TYR A 26 -2.83 20.02 -10.82
N ASN A 27 -3.37 19.80 -9.63
CA ASN A 27 -4.73 20.20 -9.25
C ASN A 27 -5.78 19.73 -10.27
N GLY A 28 -5.71 18.46 -10.68
CA GLY A 28 -6.47 17.95 -11.82
C GLY A 28 -6.92 16.51 -11.68
N ILE A 29 -7.87 16.13 -12.54
CA ILE A 29 -8.39 14.78 -12.67
C ILE A 29 -7.94 14.20 -14.01
N GLY A 30 -7.35 13.02 -14.00
CA GLY A 30 -6.84 12.36 -15.20
C GLY A 30 -7.27 10.89 -15.29
N ILE A 31 -7.64 10.46 -16.49
CA ILE A 31 -7.84 9.04 -16.82
C ILE A 31 -6.91 8.71 -17.98
N ALA A 32 -6.12 7.65 -17.84
CA ALA A 32 -5.16 7.23 -18.86
C ALA A 32 -5.05 5.71 -18.94
N ASN A 33 -4.60 5.18 -20.08
CA ASN A 33 -4.19 3.77 -20.12
C ASN A 33 -2.84 3.60 -19.41
N ASN A 34 -1.84 4.38 -19.80
CA ASN A 34 -0.54 4.44 -19.14
C ASN A 34 -0.28 5.88 -18.73
N LEU A 35 0.17 6.08 -17.49
CA LEU A 35 0.62 7.36 -16.98
C LEU A 35 2.03 7.20 -16.44
N ILE A 36 2.96 7.97 -17.00
CA ILE A 36 4.30 8.12 -16.46
C ILE A 36 4.49 9.59 -16.09
N GLY A 37 4.79 9.86 -14.81
CA GLY A 37 4.97 11.24 -14.33
C GLY A 37 4.62 11.43 -12.87
N ALA A 38 4.13 12.62 -12.53
CA ALA A 38 3.76 12.96 -11.16
C ALA A 38 2.37 13.59 -11.12
N LEU A 39 1.61 13.26 -10.07
CA LEU A 39 0.32 13.87 -9.80
C LEU A 39 0.42 14.64 -8.50
N TYR A 40 0.12 15.94 -8.54
CA TYR A 40 0.12 16.82 -7.39
C TYR A 40 -1.30 17.30 -7.10
N ASN A 41 -1.80 17.04 -5.90
CA ASN A 41 -3.11 17.47 -5.43
C ASN A 41 -4.24 17.07 -6.40
N GLY A 42 -4.30 15.81 -6.83
CA GLY A 42 -5.20 15.39 -7.90
C GLY A 42 -5.69 13.95 -7.78
N ILE A 43 -6.57 13.59 -8.73
CA ILE A 43 -7.16 12.24 -8.81
C ILE A 43 -6.76 11.60 -10.15
N GLY A 44 -6.14 10.42 -10.08
CA GLY A 44 -5.67 9.68 -11.24
C GLY A 44 -6.26 8.28 -11.31
N ILE A 45 -6.79 7.91 -12.48
CA ILE A 45 -7.17 6.54 -12.79
C ILE A 45 -6.33 6.06 -13.98
N ALA A 46 -5.60 4.96 -13.81
CA ALA A 46 -4.78 4.38 -14.87
C ALA A 46 -4.87 2.86 -14.94
N ASN A 47 -4.56 2.25 -16.10
CA ASN A 47 -4.24 0.82 -16.09
C ASN A 47 -2.84 0.62 -15.48
N ASN A 48 -1.85 1.36 -15.97
CA ASN A 48 -0.50 1.37 -15.41
C ASN A 48 -0.09 2.80 -15.03
N LEU A 49 0.35 2.97 -13.78
CA LEU A 49 0.92 4.21 -13.28
C LEU A 49 2.36 3.96 -12.85
N ILE A 50 3.29 4.71 -13.43
CA ILE A 50 4.69 4.76 -12.99
C ILE A 50 4.98 6.20 -12.60
N GLY A 51 5.16 6.47 -11.32
CA GLY A 51 5.24 7.87 -10.91
C GLY A 51 5.10 8.16 -9.44
N VAL A 52 4.96 9.44 -9.12
CA VAL A 52 4.78 9.89 -7.75
C VAL A 52 3.44 10.58 -7.58
N LEU A 53 2.70 10.20 -6.56
CA LEU A 53 1.45 10.83 -6.17
C LEU A 53 1.67 11.64 -4.89
N TYR A 54 1.52 12.96 -4.99
CA TYR A 54 1.58 13.88 -3.86
C TYR A 54 0.19 14.41 -3.53
N ASN A 55 -0.25 14.22 -2.28
CA ASN A 55 -1.52 14.71 -1.75
C ASN A 55 -2.72 14.37 -2.64
N GLY A 56 -2.83 13.13 -3.10
CA GLY A 56 -3.83 12.77 -4.11
C GLY A 56 -4.38 11.36 -3.97
N ILE A 57 -5.27 11.02 -4.89
CA ILE A 57 -5.96 9.73 -4.94
C ILE A 57 -5.60 9.02 -6.25
N GLY A 58 -5.09 7.80 -6.15
CA GLY A 58 -4.68 6.97 -7.27
C GLY A 58 -5.45 5.66 -7.32
N ILE A 59 -6.01 5.33 -8.47
CA ILE A 59 -6.55 3.99 -8.76
C ILE A 59 -5.79 3.43 -9.95
N ALA A 60 -5.16 2.27 -9.79
CA ALA A 60 -4.44 1.62 -10.87
C ALA A 60 -4.63 0.10 -10.90
N ASN A 61 -4.46 -0.55 -12.06
CA ASN A 61 -4.24 -2.00 -12.04
C ASN A 61 -2.82 -2.29 -11.53
N ASN A 62 -1.83 -1.59 -12.08
CA ASN A 62 -0.44 -1.66 -11.61
C ASN A 62 0.05 -0.26 -11.27
N LEU A 63 0.57 -0.08 -10.06
CA LEU A 63 1.23 1.14 -9.61
C LEU A 63 2.66 0.83 -9.20
N ILE A 64 3.61 1.59 -9.75
CA ILE A 64 5.02 1.57 -9.38
C ILE A 64 5.45 2.99 -9.04
N GLY A 65 5.92 3.22 -7.81
CA GLY A 65 6.50 4.51 -7.46
C GLY A 65 6.40 4.90 -6.00
N ALA A 66 5.86 6.09 -5.72
CA ALA A 66 5.77 6.61 -4.37
C ALA A 66 4.48 7.42 -4.14
N LEU A 67 3.91 7.26 -2.94
CA LEU A 67 2.73 7.98 -2.48
C LEU A 67 3.11 8.80 -1.26
N TYR A 68 2.84 10.10 -1.32
CA TYR A 68 3.05 11.02 -0.22
C TYR A 68 1.72 11.66 0.17
N ASN A 69 1.27 11.41 1.40
CA ASN A 69 0.03 11.93 1.98
C ASN A 69 -1.20 11.64 1.08
N GLY A 70 -1.38 10.41 0.64
CA GLY A 70 -2.40 10.09 -0.36
C GLY A 70 -3.12 8.78 -0.11
N ILE A 71 -4.05 8.48 -1.02
CA ILE A 71 -4.84 7.25 -1.00
C ILE A 71 -4.58 6.50 -2.30
N SER A 72 -4.22 5.22 -2.21
CA SER A 72 -4.02 4.37 -3.38
C SER A 72 -4.90 3.11 -3.31
N ILE A 73 -5.41 2.70 -4.47
CA ILE A 73 -6.04 1.40 -4.67
C ILE A 73 -5.38 0.76 -5.89
N ALA A 74 -4.80 -0.43 -5.71
CA ALA A 74 -4.16 -1.14 -6.82
C ALA A 74 -4.31 -2.65 -6.77
N ASN A 75 -4.33 -3.32 -7.94
CA ASN A 75 -4.21 -4.78 -7.95
C ASN A 75 -2.79 -5.21 -7.58
N ASN A 76 -1.79 -4.63 -8.24
CA ASN A 76 -0.39 -4.81 -7.89
C ASN A 76 0.25 -3.46 -7.60
N LEU A 77 0.93 -3.39 -6.46
CA LEU A 77 1.60 -2.18 -6.02
C LEU A 77 3.04 -2.49 -5.64
N ILE A 78 3.96 -1.71 -6.21
CA ILE A 78 5.36 -1.65 -5.80
C ILE A 78 5.64 -0.19 -5.45
N GLU A 79 5.55 0.15 -4.17
CA GLU A 79 5.51 1.55 -3.75
C GLU A 79 6.23 1.79 -2.43
N ALA A 80 6.64 3.03 -2.20
CA ALA A 80 6.87 3.55 -0.86
C ALA A 80 5.73 4.52 -0.52
N GLN A 81 4.96 4.19 0.51
CA GLN A 81 3.91 5.05 1.03
C GLN A 81 4.38 5.80 2.28
N TYR A 82 4.23 7.11 2.25
CA TYR A 82 4.48 8.00 3.38
C TYR A 82 3.19 8.70 3.76
N ASN A 83 2.70 8.49 4.98
CA ASN A 83 1.42 9.04 5.45
C ASN A 83 0.24 8.64 4.54
N GLY A 84 0.15 7.36 4.19
CA GLY A 84 -0.75 6.86 3.15
C GLY A 84 -1.88 5.97 3.67
N ILE A 85 -2.92 5.84 2.85
CA ILE A 85 -3.92 4.77 2.98
C ILE A 85 -3.92 3.95 1.70
N GLY A 86 -3.67 2.65 1.82
CA GLY A 86 -3.55 1.73 0.69
C GLY A 86 -4.51 0.55 0.78
N ILE A 87 -5.11 0.18 -0.35
CA ILE A 87 -5.80 -1.11 -0.50
C ILE A 87 -5.24 -1.84 -1.72
N THR A 88 -4.74 -3.05 -1.52
CA THR A 88 -4.04 -3.80 -2.56
C THR A 88 -4.34 -5.29 -2.58
N ASN A 89 -4.20 -5.93 -3.74
CA ASN A 89 -4.19 -7.40 -3.78
C ASN A 89 -2.78 -7.92 -3.49
N ASN A 90 -1.80 -7.50 -4.28
CA ASN A 90 -0.39 -7.83 -4.03
C ASN A 90 0.40 -6.55 -3.83
N LEU A 91 1.17 -6.52 -2.75
CA LEU A 91 1.93 -5.36 -2.35
C LEU A 91 3.36 -5.75 -1.99
N ILE A 92 4.31 -5.02 -2.59
CA ILE A 92 5.70 -4.98 -2.17
C ILE A 92 5.99 -3.53 -1.79
N GLU A 93 6.11 -3.24 -0.50
CA GLU A 93 6.13 -1.85 -0.04
C GLU A 93 6.95 -1.62 1.23
N ALA A 94 7.29 -0.35 1.46
CA ALA A 94 7.53 0.16 2.79
C ALA A 94 6.49 1.24 3.11
N LEU A 95 5.67 1.02 4.13
CA LEU A 95 4.70 1.99 4.62
C LEU A 95 5.24 2.68 5.87
N TYR A 96 5.37 4.00 5.77
CA TYR A 96 5.74 4.86 6.88
C TYR A 96 4.51 5.66 7.31
N ASN A 97 4.05 5.43 8.54
CA ASN A 97 2.89 6.07 9.16
C ASN A 97 1.61 5.92 8.31
N GLY A 98 1.03 4.73 8.21
CA GLY A 98 -0.11 4.55 7.31
C GLY A 98 -1.09 3.46 7.71
N VAL A 99 -2.13 3.32 6.88
CA VAL A 99 -3.16 2.29 7.03
C VAL A 99 -3.23 1.46 5.75
N GLY A 100 -3.03 0.16 5.87
CA GLY A 100 -2.96 -0.76 4.73
C GLY A 100 -3.92 -1.94 4.86
N ILE A 101 -4.52 -2.35 3.74
CA ILE A 101 -5.19 -3.65 3.61
C ILE A 101 -4.64 -4.36 2.39
N ALA A 102 -4.16 -5.60 2.57
CA ALA A 102 -3.56 -6.38 1.49
C ALA A 102 -3.99 -7.86 1.52
N ASN A 103 -4.06 -8.51 0.35
CA ASN A 103 -4.16 -9.98 0.33
C ASN A 103 -2.77 -10.61 0.56
N ASN A 104 -1.79 -10.25 -0.26
CA ASN A 104 -0.41 -10.70 -0.10
C ASN A 104 0.50 -9.49 0.04
N LEU A 105 1.33 -9.54 1.07
CA LEU A 105 2.14 -8.42 1.48
C LEU A 105 3.56 -8.88 1.78
N ILE A 106 4.53 -8.25 1.11
CA ILE A 106 5.93 -8.27 1.49
C ILE A 106 6.25 -6.82 1.85
N GLU A 107 6.31 -6.53 3.14
CA GLU A 107 6.32 -5.15 3.62
C GLU A 107 7.31 -4.92 4.76
N ALA A 108 7.68 -3.65 4.94
CA ALA A 108 8.14 -3.11 6.20
C ALA A 108 7.23 -1.95 6.63
N LEU A 109 6.43 -2.19 7.66
CA LEU A 109 5.47 -1.25 8.22
C LEU A 109 6.08 -0.57 9.45
N TYR A 110 6.29 0.74 9.32
CA TYR A 110 6.73 1.61 10.40
C TYR A 110 5.59 2.48 10.88
N ASN A 111 5.18 2.31 12.14
CA ASN A 111 4.11 3.08 12.79
C ASN A 111 2.77 3.06 12.06
N GLY A 112 2.16 1.90 11.80
CA GLY A 112 0.90 1.86 11.05
C GLY A 112 -0.07 0.78 11.45
N ILE A 113 -1.22 0.77 10.78
CA ILE A 113 -2.31 -0.18 11.00
C ILE A 113 -2.47 -1.04 9.74
N GLY A 114 -2.33 -2.35 9.88
CA GLY A 114 -2.36 -3.29 8.76
C GLY A 114 -3.38 -4.41 8.94
N ILE A 115 -4.04 -4.81 7.85
CA ILE A 115 -4.79 -6.07 7.77
C ILE A 115 -4.32 -6.85 6.55
N SER A 116 -3.95 -8.12 6.76
CA SER A 116 -3.41 -8.96 5.69
C SER A 116 -3.84 -10.42 5.75
N ASN A 117 -3.95 -11.07 4.58
CA ASN A 117 -4.11 -12.53 4.53
C ASN A 117 -2.75 -13.22 4.69
N ASN A 118 -1.77 -12.86 3.87
CA ASN A 118 -0.40 -13.36 3.97
C ASN A 118 0.56 -12.18 4.09
N LEU A 119 1.40 -12.26 5.10
CA LEU A 119 2.39 -11.24 5.42
C LEU A 119 3.75 -11.89 5.66
N ILE A 120 4.75 -11.36 4.97
CA ILE A 120 6.17 -11.63 5.22
C ILE A 120 6.77 -10.26 5.57
N GLU A 121 6.97 -9.98 6.85
CA GLU A 121 7.30 -8.62 7.31
C GLU A 121 7.89 -8.48 8.72
N ALA A 122 8.76 -7.46 8.89
CA ALA A 122 9.04 -6.80 10.15
C ALA A 122 8.10 -5.60 10.37
N GLN A 123 7.16 -5.72 11.30
CA GLN A 123 6.31 -4.59 11.71
C GLN A 123 6.92 -3.92 12.95
N HIS A 124 7.09 -2.59 12.89
CA HIS A 124 7.60 -1.80 14.01
C HIS A 124 6.59 -0.76 14.47
N ASN A 125 6.24 -0.78 15.76
CA ASN A 125 5.28 0.15 16.39
C ASN A 125 3.91 0.16 15.70
N GLY A 126 3.37 -1.00 15.33
CA GLY A 126 2.14 -1.09 14.54
C GLY A 126 1.01 -1.88 15.20
N ILE A 127 -0.18 -1.78 14.62
CA ILE A 127 -1.35 -2.59 14.96
C ILE A 127 -1.69 -3.47 13.75
N GLY A 128 -1.80 -4.79 13.94
CA GLY A 128 -1.93 -5.73 12.84
C GLY A 128 -2.96 -6.83 13.08
N ILE A 129 -3.68 -7.21 12.03
CA ILE A 129 -4.45 -8.47 11.98
C ILE A 129 -3.99 -9.26 10.76
N THR A 130 -3.54 -10.49 10.98
CA THR A 130 -2.96 -11.31 9.92
C THR A 130 -3.41 -12.77 10.00
N ASN A 131 -3.73 -13.39 8.86
CA ASN A 131 -4.00 -14.84 8.84
C ASN A 131 -2.69 -15.64 8.90
N ASN A 132 -1.75 -15.42 7.99
CA ASN A 132 -0.44 -16.05 8.00
C ASN A 132 0.65 -15.00 8.07
N LEU A 133 1.39 -14.98 9.18
CA LEU A 133 2.55 -14.12 9.38
C LEU A 133 3.80 -14.99 9.48
N ILE A 134 4.77 -14.71 8.63
CA ILE A 134 6.13 -15.18 8.77
C ILE A 134 6.97 -13.95 9.12
N GLU A 135 7.67 -13.96 10.26
CA GLU A 135 8.60 -12.94 10.80
C GLU A 135 8.17 -12.34 12.16
N ALA A 136 8.52 -11.08 12.44
CA ALA A 136 8.69 -10.53 13.77
C ALA A 136 7.93 -9.22 13.95
N LEU A 137 7.17 -9.12 15.04
CA LEU A 137 6.46 -7.91 15.43
C LEU A 137 7.18 -7.24 16.60
N TYR A 138 7.56 -5.97 16.45
CA TYR A 138 8.22 -5.18 17.48
C TYR A 138 7.33 -4.04 17.96
N ASN A 139 7.18 -3.90 19.28
CA ASN A 139 6.46 -2.80 19.93
C ASN A 139 5.03 -2.60 19.40
N GLY A 140 4.32 -3.68 19.08
CA GLY A 140 3.02 -3.61 18.39
C GLY A 140 1.90 -4.36 19.09
N ILE A 141 0.69 -4.21 18.54
CA ILE A 141 -0.51 -4.96 18.96
C ILE A 141 -0.95 -5.83 17.78
N GLY A 142 -0.94 -7.15 17.95
CA GLY A 142 -1.17 -8.08 16.85
C GLY A 142 -2.14 -9.21 17.16
N ILE A 143 -3.00 -9.56 16.20
CA ILE A 143 -3.75 -10.82 16.20
C ILE A 143 -3.32 -11.62 14.97
N THR A 144 -2.79 -12.82 15.19
CA THR A 144 -2.33 -13.70 14.12
C THR A 144 -2.94 -15.10 14.24
N ILE A 145 -3.40 -15.69 13.14
CA ILE A 145 -3.83 -17.10 13.17
C ILE A 145 -2.60 -18.02 13.18
N ASN A 146 -1.76 -17.92 12.15
CA ASN A 146 -0.53 -18.71 12.03
C ASN A 146 0.69 -17.79 12.05
N LEU A 147 1.52 -17.90 13.09
CA LEU A 147 2.75 -17.14 13.26
C LEU A 147 3.96 -18.07 13.21
N VAL A 148 4.89 -17.78 12.31
CA VAL A 148 6.25 -18.34 12.29
C VAL A 148 7.25 -17.21 12.50
N GLY A 149 7.82 -17.07 13.70
CA GLY A 149 8.77 -16.00 14.00
C GLY A 149 8.77 -15.54 15.46
N ALA A 150 8.69 -14.24 15.73
CA ALA A 150 8.81 -13.74 17.10
C ALA A 150 7.99 -12.48 17.39
N LEU A 151 7.55 -12.31 18.63
CA LEU A 151 6.96 -11.06 19.11
C LEU A 151 7.92 -10.43 20.14
N TYR A 152 8.03 -9.10 20.11
CA TYR A 152 8.89 -8.33 21.00
C TYR A 152 8.15 -7.10 21.53
N ASN A 153 8.11 -6.95 22.85
CA ASN A 153 7.60 -5.78 23.59
C ASN A 153 6.18 -5.35 23.14
N GLY A 154 5.30 -6.30 22.86
CA GLY A 154 3.98 -6.08 22.29
C GLY A 154 2.84 -6.76 23.03
N ILE A 155 1.64 -6.60 22.49
CA ILE A 155 0.43 -7.31 22.92
C ILE A 155 -0.02 -8.21 21.77
N GLY A 156 -0.07 -9.52 21.99
CA GLY A 156 -0.23 -10.49 20.90
C GLY A 156 -1.19 -11.63 21.19
N ILE A 157 -1.97 -12.03 20.19
CA ILE A 157 -2.68 -13.32 20.20
C ILE A 157 -2.25 -14.12 18.98
N ALA A 158 -1.79 -15.36 19.21
CA ALA A 158 -1.46 -16.33 18.17
C ALA A 158 -2.24 -17.64 18.38
N ASN A 159 -2.88 -18.18 17.32
CA ASN A 159 -3.57 -19.48 17.39
C ASN A 159 -2.65 -20.67 17.12
N ASN A 160 -1.62 -20.46 16.31
CA ASN A 160 -0.54 -21.41 16.06
C ASN A 160 0.77 -20.61 16.02
N LEU A 161 1.65 -20.83 16.99
CA LEU A 161 2.94 -20.17 17.11
C LEU A 161 4.08 -21.17 16.96
N ILE A 162 4.88 -20.99 15.91
CA ILE A 162 6.21 -21.58 15.77
C ILE A 162 7.22 -20.45 15.98
N GLY A 163 7.65 -20.22 17.21
CA GLY A 163 8.37 -19.00 17.52
C GLY A 163 8.59 -18.71 18.99
N ALA A 164 8.88 -17.44 19.28
CA ALA A 164 9.12 -16.95 20.64
C ALA A 164 8.36 -15.64 20.93
N LEU A 165 8.06 -15.43 22.21
CA LEU A 165 7.48 -14.19 22.73
C LEU A 165 8.49 -13.57 23.71
N TYR A 166 8.76 -12.28 23.59
CA TYR A 166 9.76 -11.57 24.40
C TYR A 166 9.19 -10.28 24.98
N ASN A 167 9.09 -10.21 26.31
CA ASN A 167 8.50 -9.07 27.03
C ASN A 167 7.08 -8.73 26.57
N ASP A 168 6.31 -9.76 26.19
CA ASP A 168 4.98 -9.59 25.64
C ASP A 168 3.89 -9.90 26.66
N ILE A 169 2.75 -9.25 26.47
CA ILE A 169 1.48 -9.64 27.09
C ILE A 169 0.68 -10.35 26.00
N GLY A 170 0.64 -11.69 26.02
CA GLY A 170 0.01 -12.42 24.94
C GLY A 170 -0.39 -13.85 25.22
N ILE A 171 -1.28 -14.36 24.36
CA ILE A 171 -1.78 -15.72 24.39
C ILE A 171 -1.27 -16.42 23.12
N ALA A 172 -0.49 -17.47 23.30
CA ALA A 172 -0.18 -18.42 22.22
C ALA A 172 -0.91 -19.72 22.51
N LYS A 173 -1.88 -20.05 21.65
CA LYS A 173 -2.42 -21.40 21.58
C LYS A 173 -1.61 -22.13 20.52
N ASN A 174 -1.37 -23.42 20.73
CA ASN A 174 -0.83 -24.31 19.72
C ASN A 174 -1.79 -25.50 19.68
N ILE A 175 -2.52 -25.68 18.59
CA ILE A 175 -3.48 -26.79 18.40
C ILE A 175 -2.87 -27.83 17.46
#